data_AF-A0A7X7ZTB6-F1
#
_entry.id   AF-A0A7X7ZTB6-F1
#
_cell.length_a   1.000
_cell.length_b   1.000
_cell.length_c   1.000
_cell.angle_alpha   90.00
_cell.angle_beta   90.00
_cell.angle_gamma   90.00
#
_symmetry.space_group_name_H-M   'P 1'
#
loop_
_entity.id
_entity.type
_entity.pdbx_description
1 polymer ?
#
loop_
_entity_poly.entity_id
_entity_poly.type
_entity_poly.pdbx_seq_one_letter_code
_entity_poly.pdbx_strand_id
1 'polypeptide(L)'
;MFIETADIVFLRLYDVADEIRLDRLSSNLFSGRLPFRQGLVRVDNQSIDLVRPPAAVELGPQSWVVGGEHLDVSLSARFFDFGVISLGATATLGNLDLEQFADRAIQMGMGPDLDRLFETELRTLMDSVSESLVDRRETPFFSEEYTLYVVRRTAEPVTKSDLKDLPALIRLIFGEKKPLSRQQAHLALENAFSYTENDLIILNYNNAFIVEEGDYADLRLLLEYANVQLLEARYYDDLLNRRLEKLFKDLGETRWGLTSVFSGKMSRIARTAMQLILETELMTDHLTSAVRVTEDVYYAQIYNRALQLFRTKAWLLRMDEKLRAMRETVELLNQEFTSRRAEILEWIIILLIAVEVVKIFL
;
A
#
# COMPACT_ATOMS: atom_id res chain seq x y z
N MET A 1 -14.66 -29.01 12.14
CA MET A 1 -14.94 -28.26 10.90
C MET A 1 -14.37 -29.02 9.71
N PHE A 2 -15.25 -29.50 8.82
CA PHE A 2 -14.88 -30.09 7.53
C PHE A 2 -15.12 -29.05 6.43
N ILE A 3 -14.12 -28.88 5.56
CA ILE A 3 -14.08 -27.89 4.49
C ILE A 3 -14.29 -28.63 3.16
N GLU A 4 -15.43 -28.39 2.53
CA GLU A 4 -15.74 -28.97 1.22
C GLU A 4 -14.95 -28.25 0.13
N THR A 5 -14.86 -26.92 0.23
CA THR A 5 -14.13 -26.09 -0.73
C THR A 5 -13.60 -24.83 -0.07
N ALA A 6 -12.32 -24.55 -0.30
CA ALA A 6 -11.65 -23.34 0.13
C ALA A 6 -10.67 -22.86 -0.94
N ASP A 7 -10.44 -21.56 -0.99
CA ASP A 7 -9.43 -20.93 -1.81
C ASP A 7 -8.36 -20.32 -0.91
N ILE A 8 -7.09 -20.43 -1.32
CA ILE A 8 -5.98 -19.68 -0.76
C ILE A 8 -5.54 -18.69 -1.83
N VAL A 9 -5.72 -17.41 -1.55
CA VAL A 9 -5.36 -16.31 -2.46
C VAL A 9 -4.11 -15.65 -1.93
N PHE A 10 -3.00 -15.84 -2.64
CA PHE A 10 -1.75 -15.17 -2.37
C PHE A 10 -1.71 -13.86 -3.14
N LEU A 11 -1.64 -12.73 -2.45
CA LEU A 11 -1.58 -11.40 -3.05
C LEU A 11 -0.21 -10.80 -2.86
N ARG A 12 0.32 -10.20 -3.93
CA ARG A 12 1.45 -9.27 -3.84
C ARG A 12 1.16 -7.99 -4.60
N LEU A 13 1.31 -6.88 -3.91
CA LEU A 13 1.06 -5.54 -4.41
C LEU A 13 2.40 -4.85 -4.67
N TYR A 14 2.54 -4.22 -5.82
CA TYR A 14 3.76 -3.56 -6.25
C TYR A 14 3.49 -2.10 -6.63
N ASP A 15 4.24 -1.18 -6.04
CA ASP A 15 4.30 0.22 -6.46
C ASP A 15 5.16 0.29 -7.74
N VAL A 16 4.51 0.60 -8.87
CA VAL A 16 5.14 0.56 -10.19
C VAL A 16 5.17 1.90 -10.92
N ALA A 17 4.44 2.91 -10.44
CA ALA A 17 4.33 4.23 -11.07
C ALA A 17 3.80 5.27 -10.04
N ASP A 18 3.82 6.57 -10.36
CA ASP A 18 3.07 7.56 -9.55
C ASP A 18 1.55 7.44 -9.80
N GLU A 19 1.15 7.10 -11.03
CA GLU A 19 -0.26 6.89 -11.39
C GLU A 19 -0.37 5.83 -12.50
N ILE A 20 -1.43 5.00 -12.46
CA ILE A 20 -1.85 4.19 -13.62
C ILE A 20 -3.10 4.81 -14.22
N ARG A 21 -3.02 5.25 -15.48
CA ARG A 21 -4.19 5.75 -16.21
C ARG A 21 -5.11 4.60 -16.63
N LEU A 22 -6.04 4.25 -15.74
CA LEU A 22 -6.96 3.13 -15.91
C LEU A 22 -7.82 3.23 -17.18
N ASP A 23 -8.14 4.45 -17.63
CA ASP A 23 -8.86 4.73 -18.87
C ASP A 23 -8.09 4.33 -20.14
N ARG A 24 -6.76 4.21 -20.05
CA ARG A 24 -5.89 3.81 -21.16
C ARG A 24 -5.58 2.32 -21.19
N LEU A 25 -6.01 1.57 -20.19
CA LEU A 25 -5.89 0.11 -20.18
C LEU A 25 -6.90 -0.48 -21.17
N SER A 26 -6.47 -0.70 -22.42
CA SER A 26 -7.34 -1.34 -23.41
C SER A 26 -7.37 -2.85 -23.19
N SER A 27 -8.53 -3.48 -23.43
CA SER A 27 -8.67 -4.95 -23.40
C SER A 27 -7.72 -5.67 -24.36
N ASN A 28 -7.23 -4.95 -25.38
CA ASN A 28 -6.35 -5.48 -26.40
C ASN A 28 -4.88 -5.52 -25.95
N LEU A 29 -4.49 -4.81 -24.88
CA LEU A 29 -3.12 -4.85 -24.34
C LEU A 29 -2.74 -6.24 -23.81
N PHE A 30 -3.72 -7.10 -23.55
CA PHE A 30 -3.53 -8.46 -23.04
C PHE A 30 -3.72 -9.54 -24.12
N SER A 31 -3.77 -9.14 -25.40
CA SER A 31 -4.01 -10.04 -26.54
C SER A 31 -2.84 -11.00 -26.77
N GLY A 32 -3.04 -12.29 -26.53
CA GLY A 32 -2.03 -13.34 -26.74
C GLY A 32 -1.95 -14.38 -25.61
N ARG A 33 -2.57 -14.09 -24.46
CA ARG A 33 -2.87 -15.05 -23.38
C ARG A 33 -4.27 -15.63 -23.63
N LEU A 34 -4.46 -16.94 -23.46
CA LEU A 34 -5.63 -17.67 -23.98
C LEU A 34 -6.97 -17.04 -23.55
N PRO A 35 -7.97 -16.99 -24.45
CA PRO A 35 -9.14 -16.15 -24.30
C PRO A 35 -10.19 -16.82 -23.40
N PHE A 36 -10.44 -16.23 -22.23
CA PHE A 36 -11.82 -16.11 -21.76
C PHE A 36 -12.12 -14.65 -21.47
N ARG A 37 -13.08 -14.10 -22.21
CA ARG A 37 -13.56 -12.73 -22.09
C ARG A 37 -14.27 -12.57 -20.75
N GLN A 38 -13.62 -11.90 -19.80
CA GLN A 38 -14.27 -10.92 -18.95
C GLN A 38 -13.44 -9.65 -19.06
N GLY A 39 -13.80 -8.82 -20.04
CA GLY A 39 -13.10 -7.56 -20.28
C GLY A 39 -13.12 -6.71 -19.02
N LEU A 40 -12.01 -5.99 -18.76
CA LEU A 40 -11.84 -4.96 -17.73
C LEU A 40 -13.10 -4.81 -16.86
N VAL A 41 -13.27 -5.74 -15.90
CA VAL A 41 -14.48 -5.76 -15.10
C VAL A 41 -14.33 -4.59 -14.13
N ARG A 42 -15.04 -3.50 -14.43
CA ARG A 42 -15.47 -2.57 -13.38
C ARG A 42 -16.21 -3.46 -12.39
N VAL A 43 -15.58 -3.73 -11.25
CA VAL A 43 -16.19 -4.53 -10.19
C VAL A 43 -17.54 -3.88 -9.91
N ASP A 44 -18.63 -4.59 -10.23
CA ASP A 44 -20.00 -4.11 -10.11
C ASP A 44 -20.35 -4.18 -8.61
N ASN A 45 -19.83 -3.19 -7.90
CA ASN A 45 -19.64 -3.20 -6.46
C ASN A 45 -20.95 -2.75 -5.80
N GLN A 46 -21.92 -3.66 -5.68
CA GLN A 46 -23.27 -3.31 -5.20
C GLN A 46 -23.29 -2.78 -3.74
N SER A 47 -22.17 -2.91 -3.00
CA SER A 47 -22.08 -2.51 -1.59
C SER A 47 -20.95 -1.51 -1.25
N ILE A 48 -20.05 -1.20 -2.20
CA ILE A 48 -18.87 -0.34 -1.96
C ILE A 48 -18.71 0.64 -3.13
N ASP A 49 -18.83 1.96 -2.86
CA ASP A 49 -18.55 2.99 -3.88
C ASP A 49 -17.05 3.36 -3.87
N LEU A 50 -16.39 3.10 -5.00
CA LEU A 50 -14.99 3.45 -5.23
C LEU A 50 -14.94 4.64 -6.17
N VAL A 51 -14.24 5.70 -5.76
CA VAL A 51 -14.15 6.93 -6.57
C VAL A 51 -13.55 6.64 -7.95
N ARG A 52 -12.57 5.73 -8.00
CA ARG A 52 -11.95 5.22 -9.23
C ARG A 52 -11.78 3.71 -9.09
N PRO A 53 -12.74 2.89 -9.57
CA PRO A 53 -12.66 1.44 -9.43
C PRO A 53 -11.47 0.89 -10.22
N PRO A 54 -10.75 -0.11 -9.69
CA PRO A 54 -9.55 -0.64 -10.32
C PRO A 54 -9.91 -1.52 -11.51
N ALA A 55 -8.98 -1.64 -12.46
CA ALA A 55 -9.11 -2.56 -13.57
C ALA A 55 -8.59 -3.95 -13.15
N ALA A 56 -9.25 -5.03 -13.54
CA ALA A 56 -8.81 -6.39 -13.27
C ALA A 56 -8.67 -7.23 -14.54
N VAL A 57 -7.76 -8.20 -14.52
CA VAL A 57 -7.53 -9.17 -15.60
C VAL A 57 -7.17 -10.53 -15.01
N GLU A 58 -7.80 -11.59 -15.52
CA GLU A 58 -7.39 -12.96 -15.26
C GLU A 58 -6.26 -13.33 -16.23
N LEU A 59 -5.16 -13.85 -15.68
CA LEU A 59 -3.95 -14.19 -16.43
C LEU A 59 -3.90 -15.67 -16.78
N GLY A 60 -4.79 -16.46 -16.19
CA GLY A 60 -5.00 -17.88 -16.47
C GLY A 60 -4.23 -18.81 -15.53
N PRO A 61 -4.36 -20.14 -15.74
CA PRO A 61 -3.74 -21.13 -14.88
C PRO A 61 -2.22 -21.17 -15.07
N GLN A 62 -1.50 -21.37 -13.97
CA GLN A 62 -0.07 -21.61 -13.92
C GLN A 62 0.22 -22.80 -13.01
N SER A 63 1.28 -23.54 -13.33
CA SER A 63 1.79 -24.58 -12.44
C SER A 63 2.77 -23.97 -11.44
N TRP A 64 2.53 -24.21 -10.16
CA TRP A 64 3.40 -23.80 -9.06
C TRP A 64 3.89 -25.02 -8.30
N VAL A 65 5.19 -25.08 -8.03
CA VAL A 65 5.80 -26.19 -7.30
C VAL A 65 5.96 -25.82 -5.83
N VAL A 66 5.33 -26.58 -4.93
CA VAL A 66 5.42 -26.41 -3.47
C VAL A 66 5.85 -27.72 -2.85
N GLY A 67 7.00 -27.73 -2.17
CA GLY A 67 7.48 -28.93 -1.48
C GLY A 67 7.67 -30.15 -2.39
N GLY A 68 7.89 -29.93 -3.70
CA GLY A 68 8.02 -30.97 -4.71
C GLY A 68 6.71 -31.44 -5.36
N GLU A 69 5.55 -30.93 -4.93
CA GLU A 69 4.25 -31.19 -5.57
C GLU A 69 3.93 -30.07 -6.58
N HIS A 70 3.40 -30.44 -7.75
CA HIS A 70 2.86 -29.49 -8.73
C HIS A 70 1.41 -29.16 -8.36
N LEU A 71 1.13 -27.86 -8.24
CA LEU A 71 -0.15 -27.34 -7.84
C LEU A 71 -0.61 -26.32 -8.88
N ASP A 72 -1.84 -26.45 -9.34
CA ASP A 72 -2.41 -25.53 -10.31
C ASP A 72 -2.99 -24.32 -9.58
N VAL A 73 -2.58 -23.12 -10.00
CA VAL A 73 -3.06 -21.85 -9.47
C VAL A 73 -3.63 -20.98 -10.59
N SER A 74 -4.71 -20.26 -10.32
CA SER A 74 -5.21 -19.22 -11.23
C SER A 74 -4.53 -17.89 -10.92
N LEU A 75 -3.85 -17.32 -11.90
CA LEU A 75 -3.27 -15.99 -11.78
C LEU A 75 -4.25 -14.89 -12.18
N SER A 76 -4.20 -13.79 -11.46
CA SER A 76 -4.98 -12.58 -11.69
C SER A 76 -4.12 -11.34 -11.44
N ALA A 77 -4.44 -10.23 -12.09
CA ALA A 77 -3.86 -8.92 -11.83
C ALA A 77 -4.95 -7.86 -11.67
N ARG A 78 -4.69 -6.89 -10.79
CA ARG A 78 -5.52 -5.71 -10.59
C ARG A 78 -4.66 -4.45 -10.61
N PHE A 79 -5.11 -3.44 -11.34
CA PHE A 79 -4.45 -2.16 -11.54
C PHE A 79 -5.21 -1.09 -10.80
N PHE A 80 -4.53 -0.39 -9.90
CA PHE A 80 -5.05 0.72 -9.13
C PHE A 80 -4.51 2.02 -9.72
N ASP A 81 -5.33 3.07 -9.68
CA ASP A 81 -4.95 4.39 -10.17
C ASP A 81 -3.76 4.97 -9.38
N PHE A 82 -3.54 4.51 -8.15
CA PHE A 82 -2.39 4.81 -7.30
C PHE A 82 -1.01 4.36 -7.81
N GLY A 83 -0.87 3.93 -9.07
CA GLY A 83 0.44 3.43 -9.50
C GLY A 83 0.74 2.00 -9.07
N VAL A 84 -0.27 1.27 -8.55
CA VAL A 84 -0.09 -0.05 -7.94
C VAL A 84 -0.67 -1.17 -8.80
N ILE A 85 0.10 -2.25 -8.95
CA ILE A 85 -0.36 -3.52 -9.53
C ILE A 85 -0.41 -4.58 -8.44
N SER A 86 -1.58 -5.15 -8.19
CA SER A 86 -1.75 -6.34 -7.35
C SER A 86 -1.76 -7.59 -8.22
N LEU A 87 -0.89 -8.54 -7.92
CA LEU A 87 -0.91 -9.89 -8.48
C LEU A 87 -1.48 -10.87 -7.47
N GLY A 88 -2.41 -11.71 -7.93
CA GLY A 88 -3.05 -12.74 -7.13
C GLY A 88 -2.83 -14.13 -7.71
N ALA A 89 -2.40 -15.09 -6.89
CA ALA A 89 -2.40 -16.51 -7.23
C ALA A 89 -3.42 -17.24 -6.34
N THR A 90 -4.42 -17.87 -6.96
CA THR A 90 -5.49 -18.57 -6.25
C THR A 90 -5.32 -20.07 -6.38
N ALA A 91 -5.15 -20.76 -5.25
CA ALA A 91 -5.16 -22.22 -5.16
C ALA A 91 -6.48 -22.69 -4.53
N THR A 92 -7.24 -23.54 -5.22
CA THR A 92 -8.47 -24.12 -4.67
C THR A 92 -8.18 -25.50 -4.07
N LEU A 93 -8.54 -25.66 -2.81
CA LEU A 93 -8.45 -26.89 -2.03
C LEU A 93 -9.86 -27.36 -1.66
N GLY A 94 -10.02 -28.65 -1.39
CA GLY A 94 -11.32 -29.19 -0.98
C GLY A 94 -11.21 -30.55 -0.34
N ASN A 95 -12.28 -30.95 0.35
CA ASN A 95 -12.40 -32.21 1.09
C ASN A 95 -11.31 -32.38 2.16
N LEU A 96 -11.06 -31.33 2.95
CA LEU A 96 -10.06 -31.32 4.01
C LEU A 96 -10.74 -31.01 5.35
N ASP A 97 -10.23 -31.59 6.44
CA ASP A 97 -10.53 -31.04 7.76
C ASP A 97 -9.70 -29.74 8.00
N LEU A 98 -10.07 -28.98 9.04
CA LEU A 98 -9.40 -27.72 9.34
C LEU A 98 -7.90 -27.86 9.68
N GLU A 99 -7.48 -28.96 10.31
CA GLU A 99 -6.06 -29.20 10.63
C GLU A 99 -5.27 -29.46 9.34
N GLN A 100 -5.80 -30.30 8.45
CA GLN A 100 -5.23 -30.58 7.14
C GLN A 100 -5.15 -29.32 6.28
N PHE A 101 -6.21 -28.51 6.27
CA PHE A 101 -6.22 -27.24 5.55
C PHE A 101 -5.17 -26.27 6.10
N ALA A 102 -5.10 -26.12 7.43
CA ALA A 102 -4.11 -25.25 8.07
C ALA A 102 -2.68 -25.69 7.77
N ASP A 103 -2.37 -26.98 7.88
CA ASP A 103 -1.03 -27.51 7.60
C ASP A 103 -0.65 -27.34 6.11
N ARG A 104 -1.59 -27.60 5.19
CA ARG A 104 -1.39 -27.36 3.75
C ARG A 104 -1.15 -25.88 3.44
N ALA A 105 -1.98 -25.00 4.00
CA ALA A 105 -1.86 -23.56 3.80
C ALA A 105 -0.53 -23.00 4.32
N ILE A 106 -0.08 -23.44 5.51
CA ILE A 106 1.23 -23.08 6.07
C ILE A 106 2.36 -23.62 5.20
N GLN A 107 2.24 -24.84 4.67
CA GLN A 107 3.24 -25.43 3.77
C GLN A 107 3.34 -24.67 2.43
N MET A 108 2.20 -24.19 1.91
CA MET A 108 2.13 -23.43 0.67
C MET A 108 2.60 -21.99 0.79
N GLY A 109 2.77 -21.44 2.00
CA GLY A 109 3.04 -20.01 2.23
C GLY A 109 3.99 -19.34 1.23
N MET A 110 3.85 -18.02 1.06
CA MET A 110 4.65 -17.20 0.15
C MET A 110 6.14 -17.55 0.24
N GLY A 111 6.77 -17.79 -0.90
CA GLY A 111 8.14 -18.23 -0.96
C GLY A 111 8.79 -17.98 -2.33
N PRO A 112 10.09 -18.26 -2.47
CA PRO A 112 10.90 -17.76 -3.59
C PRO A 112 10.39 -18.14 -4.98
N ASP A 113 9.74 -19.30 -5.12
CA ASP A 113 9.22 -19.75 -6.41
C ASP A 113 7.96 -18.98 -6.84
N LEU A 114 7.07 -18.67 -5.89
CA LEU A 114 5.91 -17.81 -6.15
C LEU A 114 6.34 -16.36 -6.36
N ASP A 115 7.36 -15.90 -5.62
CA ASP A 115 7.96 -14.58 -5.80
C ASP A 115 8.46 -14.39 -7.25
N ARG A 116 9.21 -15.37 -7.76
CA ARG A 116 9.71 -15.37 -9.15
C ARG A 116 8.57 -15.41 -10.18
N LEU A 117 7.53 -16.19 -9.91
CA LEU A 117 6.34 -16.25 -10.77
C LEU A 117 5.70 -14.85 -10.87
N PHE A 118 5.46 -14.19 -9.74
CA PHE A 118 4.91 -12.84 -9.72
C PHE A 118 5.84 -11.81 -10.34
N GLU A 119 7.15 -11.83 -10.10
CA GLU A 119 8.08 -10.89 -10.72
C GLU A 119 8.14 -11.03 -12.24
N THR A 120 8.11 -12.26 -12.75
CA THR A 120 8.09 -12.54 -14.20
C THR A 120 6.82 -11.99 -14.83
N GLU A 121 5.69 -12.22 -14.18
CA GLU A 121 4.40 -11.77 -14.64
C GLU A 121 4.25 -10.24 -14.57
N LEU A 122 4.71 -9.63 -13.47
CA LEU A 122 4.74 -8.19 -13.28
C LEU A 122 5.51 -7.49 -14.39
N ARG A 123 6.71 -7.97 -14.74
CA ARG A 123 7.51 -7.40 -15.85
C ARG A 123 6.75 -7.42 -17.16
N THR A 124 6.11 -8.56 -17.46
CA THR A 124 5.32 -8.71 -18.68
C THR A 124 4.12 -7.75 -18.71
N LEU A 125 3.44 -7.58 -17.58
CA LEU A 125 2.34 -6.63 -17.46
C LEU A 125 2.81 -5.18 -17.62
N MET A 126 3.89 -4.80 -16.93
CA MET A 126 4.46 -3.44 -17.02
C MET A 126 4.86 -3.06 -18.44
N ASP A 127 5.42 -4.00 -19.20
CA ASP A 127 5.77 -3.75 -20.60
C ASP A 127 4.50 -3.59 -21.45
N SER A 128 3.48 -4.41 -21.19
CA SER A 128 2.19 -4.37 -21.88
C SER A 128 1.39 -3.09 -21.60
N VAL A 129 1.51 -2.52 -20.39
CA VAL A 129 0.76 -1.32 -19.97
C VAL A 129 1.62 -0.05 -19.91
N SER A 130 2.82 -0.06 -20.48
CA SER A 130 3.82 1.01 -20.35
C SER A 130 3.30 2.42 -20.68
N GLU A 131 2.43 2.59 -21.68
CA GLU A 131 1.85 3.89 -22.06
C GLU A 131 0.83 4.44 -21.04
N SER A 132 0.31 3.58 -20.17
CA SER A 132 -0.63 3.94 -19.11
C SER A 132 0.07 4.38 -17.81
N LEU A 133 1.34 4.03 -17.63
CA LEU A 133 2.11 4.33 -16.44
C LEU A 133 2.63 5.79 -16.48
N VAL A 134 2.38 6.54 -15.41
CA VAL A 134 2.90 7.90 -15.22
C VAL A 134 4.06 7.82 -14.22
N ASP A 135 5.24 8.31 -14.61
CA ASP A 135 6.44 8.27 -13.78
C ASP A 135 6.76 6.86 -13.25
N ARG A 136 6.90 5.91 -14.20
CA ARG A 136 7.25 4.50 -13.95
C ARG A 136 8.41 4.36 -12.95
N ARG A 137 8.23 3.52 -11.94
CA ARG A 137 9.23 3.14 -10.95
C ARG A 137 10.27 2.18 -11.54
N GLU A 138 11.48 2.28 -11.01
CA GLU A 138 12.55 1.33 -11.29
C GLU A 138 12.59 0.22 -10.23
N THR A 139 13.15 -0.93 -10.60
CA THR A 139 13.35 -2.07 -9.68
C THR A 139 14.51 -1.80 -8.71
N PRO A 140 14.47 -2.28 -7.46
CA PRO A 140 13.41 -3.11 -6.86
C PRO A 140 12.16 -2.30 -6.50
N PHE A 141 11.00 -2.89 -6.73
CA PHE A 141 9.72 -2.26 -6.41
C PHE A 141 9.46 -2.30 -4.91
N PHE A 142 8.79 -1.27 -4.40
CA PHE A 142 8.20 -1.31 -3.07
C PHE A 142 6.98 -2.24 -3.14
N SER A 143 6.84 -3.17 -2.18
CA SER A 143 5.78 -4.19 -2.24
C SER A 143 5.21 -4.57 -0.88
N GLU A 144 3.94 -4.98 -0.88
CA GLU A 144 3.26 -5.62 0.25
C GLU A 144 2.75 -7.00 -0.15
N GLU A 145 2.62 -7.88 0.83
CA GLU A 145 2.03 -9.20 0.65
C GLU A 145 0.85 -9.41 1.59
N TYR A 146 -0.15 -10.14 1.12
CA TYR A 146 -1.33 -10.47 1.90
C TYR A 146 -1.91 -11.81 1.45
N THR A 147 -2.30 -12.66 2.39
CA THR A 147 -2.92 -13.96 2.06
C THR A 147 -4.35 -14.03 2.53
N LEU A 148 -5.27 -14.45 1.65
CA LEU A 148 -6.66 -14.72 2.02
C LEU A 148 -6.86 -16.24 2.09
N TYR A 149 -7.30 -16.73 3.25
CA TYR A 149 -7.77 -18.09 3.44
C TYR A 149 -9.30 -18.06 3.41
N VAL A 150 -9.90 -18.45 2.29
CA VAL A 150 -11.33 -18.30 2.07
C VAL A 150 -12.00 -19.66 2.05
N VAL A 151 -12.78 -19.96 3.06
CA VAL A 151 -13.61 -21.14 3.13
C VAL A 151 -14.97 -20.81 2.49
N ARG A 152 -15.21 -21.38 1.30
CA ARG A 152 -16.43 -21.14 0.52
C ARG A 152 -17.59 -22.04 0.91
N ARG A 153 -17.29 -23.23 1.44
CA ARG A 153 -18.30 -24.19 1.87
C ARG A 153 -17.77 -25.12 2.95
N THR A 154 -18.57 -25.27 4.00
CA THR A 154 -18.33 -26.16 5.13
C THR A 154 -19.51 -27.08 5.33
N ALA A 155 -19.26 -28.24 5.92
CA ALA A 155 -20.33 -29.18 6.28
C ALA A 155 -21.21 -28.65 7.44
N GLU A 156 -20.64 -27.81 8.30
CA GLU A 156 -21.30 -27.19 9.46
C GLU A 156 -20.99 -25.68 9.43
N PRO A 157 -21.96 -24.81 9.76
CA PRO A 157 -21.71 -23.36 9.86
C PRO A 157 -20.72 -23.10 10.99
N VAL A 158 -19.85 -22.10 10.80
CA VAL A 158 -18.83 -21.72 11.79
C VAL A 158 -19.05 -20.28 12.19
N THR A 159 -19.31 -20.08 13.48
CA THR A 159 -19.54 -18.78 14.07
C THR A 159 -18.34 -18.32 14.90
N LYS A 160 -18.35 -17.03 15.28
CA LYS A 160 -17.37 -16.49 16.22
C LYS A 160 -17.29 -17.25 17.55
N SER A 161 -18.40 -17.84 18.03
CA SER A 161 -18.40 -18.62 19.28
C SER A 161 -17.55 -19.88 19.21
N ASP A 162 -17.47 -20.50 18.03
CA ASP A 162 -16.79 -21.79 17.83
C ASP A 162 -15.27 -21.64 17.80
N LEU A 163 -14.76 -20.41 17.61
CA LEU A 163 -13.34 -20.16 17.38
C LEU A 163 -12.43 -20.52 18.56
N LYS A 164 -12.95 -20.50 19.79
CA LYS A 164 -12.17 -20.88 20.98
C LYS A 164 -11.78 -22.36 20.95
N ASP A 165 -12.54 -23.18 20.22
CA ASP A 165 -12.36 -24.61 20.13
C ASP A 165 -11.64 -25.02 18.83
N LEU A 166 -11.14 -24.06 18.05
CA LEU A 166 -10.45 -24.25 16.76
C LEU A 166 -8.96 -23.81 16.82
N PRO A 167 -8.08 -24.55 17.53
CA PRO A 167 -6.67 -24.18 17.67
C PRO A 167 -5.90 -24.18 16.34
N ALA A 168 -6.31 -25.01 15.38
CA ALA A 168 -5.77 -25.07 14.02
C ALA A 168 -5.94 -23.73 13.27
N LEU A 169 -7.07 -23.06 13.45
CA LEU A 169 -7.35 -21.77 12.84
C LEU A 169 -6.39 -20.70 13.37
N ILE A 170 -6.18 -20.68 14.69
CA ILE A 170 -5.24 -19.74 15.32
C ILE A 170 -3.81 -19.99 14.80
N ARG A 171 -3.39 -21.26 14.69
CA ARG A 171 -2.10 -21.62 14.09
C ARG A 171 -1.96 -21.10 12.67
N LEU A 172 -2.99 -21.29 11.84
CA LEU A 172 -3.02 -20.80 10.46
C LEU A 172 -2.85 -19.27 10.38
N ILE A 173 -3.62 -18.52 11.18
CA ILE A 173 -3.59 -17.06 11.19
C ILE A 173 -2.19 -16.52 11.53
N PHE A 174 -1.44 -17.19 12.40
CA PHE A 174 -0.08 -16.80 12.77
C PHE A 174 1.02 -17.50 11.96
N GLY A 175 0.67 -18.43 11.06
CA GLY A 175 1.64 -19.21 10.31
C GLY A 175 2.48 -20.18 11.17
N GLU A 176 1.98 -20.57 12.34
CA GLU A 176 2.72 -21.36 13.32
C GLU A 176 2.36 -22.84 13.29
N LYS A 177 3.38 -23.71 13.20
CA LYS A 177 3.17 -25.18 13.28
C LYS A 177 2.93 -25.66 14.70
N LYS A 178 3.31 -24.87 15.70
CA LYS A 178 3.16 -25.21 17.11
C LYS A 178 1.92 -24.54 17.70
N PRO A 179 1.27 -25.16 18.71
CA PRO A 179 0.19 -24.51 19.43
C PRO A 179 0.66 -23.20 20.06
N LEU A 180 -0.17 -22.16 19.92
CA LEU A 180 0.07 -20.86 20.51
C LEU A 180 -0.40 -20.78 21.96
N SER A 181 0.13 -19.81 22.71
CA SER A 181 -0.32 -19.54 24.08
C SER A 181 -1.79 -19.10 24.09
N ARG A 182 -2.50 -19.37 25.20
CA ARG A 182 -3.90 -18.92 25.36
C ARG A 182 -4.05 -17.40 25.21
N GLN A 183 -3.04 -16.63 25.64
CA GLN A 183 -3.02 -15.19 25.48
C GLN A 183 -2.96 -14.78 24.00
N GLN A 184 -2.09 -15.41 23.22
CA GLN A 184 -1.96 -15.09 21.79
C GLN A 184 -3.21 -15.51 21.00
N ALA A 185 -3.78 -16.66 21.35
CA ALA A 185 -5.06 -17.08 20.79
C ALA A 185 -6.17 -16.07 21.09
N HIS A 186 -6.23 -15.54 22.32
CA HIS A 186 -7.24 -14.53 22.68
C HIS A 186 -7.10 -13.25 21.86
N LEU A 187 -5.87 -12.74 21.66
CA LEU A 187 -5.61 -11.56 20.85
C LEU A 187 -6.01 -11.76 19.38
N ALA A 188 -5.81 -12.96 18.81
CA ALA A 188 -6.27 -13.29 17.47
C ALA A 188 -7.80 -13.15 17.33
N LEU A 189 -8.53 -13.61 18.36
CA LEU A 189 -10.00 -13.61 18.38
C LEU A 189 -10.61 -12.21 18.54
N GLU A 190 -9.85 -11.22 19.00
CA GLU A 190 -10.32 -9.83 19.08
C GLU A 190 -10.61 -9.23 17.69
N ASN A 191 -9.92 -9.74 16.66
CA ASN A 191 -10.09 -9.32 15.27
C ASN A 191 -11.01 -10.25 14.46
N ALA A 192 -11.79 -11.08 15.15
CA ALA A 192 -12.83 -11.91 14.53
C ALA A 192 -14.19 -11.18 14.51
N PHE A 193 -14.85 -11.17 13.36
CA PHE A 193 -16.15 -10.55 13.13
C PHE A 193 -17.08 -11.54 12.42
N SER A 194 -18.36 -11.51 12.78
CA SER A 194 -19.45 -12.24 12.10
C SER A 194 -20.61 -11.27 12.02
N TYR A 195 -21.27 -11.18 10.87
CA TYR A 195 -22.41 -10.29 10.65
C TYR A 195 -23.75 -11.03 10.68
N THR A 196 -23.73 -12.25 10.16
CA THR A 196 -24.76 -13.27 10.14
C THR A 196 -24.30 -14.49 10.96
N GLU A 197 -25.14 -15.52 11.03
CA GLU A 197 -24.80 -16.79 11.67
C GLU A 197 -23.91 -17.68 10.78
N ASN A 198 -23.69 -17.32 9.50
CA ASN A 198 -23.00 -18.15 8.53
C ASN A 198 -21.73 -17.50 7.95
N ASP A 199 -21.38 -16.28 8.36
CA ASP A 199 -20.15 -15.60 7.93
C ASP A 199 -19.20 -15.38 9.10
N LEU A 200 -17.91 -15.42 8.77
CA LEU A 200 -16.85 -15.16 9.72
C LEU A 200 -15.66 -14.56 8.98
N ILE A 201 -15.14 -13.46 9.49
CA ILE A 201 -13.88 -12.89 9.05
C ILE A 201 -12.95 -12.67 10.23
N ILE A 202 -11.73 -13.18 10.12
CA ILE A 202 -10.63 -12.92 11.06
C ILE A 202 -9.57 -12.14 10.31
N LEU A 203 -9.37 -10.89 10.72
CA LEU A 203 -8.35 -10.03 10.13
C LEU A 203 -7.04 -10.15 10.90
N ASN A 204 -5.94 -10.31 10.18
CA ASN A 204 -4.59 -10.21 10.69
C ASN A 204 -3.71 -9.34 9.77
N TYR A 205 -2.48 -9.07 10.20
CA TYR A 205 -1.62 -8.05 9.60
C TYR A 205 -1.21 -8.40 8.17
N ASN A 206 -0.94 -9.68 7.90
CA ASN A 206 -0.50 -10.18 6.59
C ASN A 206 -1.46 -11.23 6.02
N ASN A 207 -2.58 -11.51 6.69
CA ASN A 207 -3.56 -12.45 6.17
C ASN A 207 -4.96 -12.21 6.74
N ALA A 208 -5.96 -12.79 6.10
CA ALA A 208 -7.30 -12.91 6.63
C ALA A 208 -7.83 -14.34 6.46
N PHE A 209 -8.65 -14.79 7.39
CA PHE A 209 -9.48 -15.98 7.24
C PHE A 209 -10.93 -15.57 7.06
N ILE A 210 -11.58 -16.06 6.01
CA ILE A 210 -12.94 -15.70 5.63
C ILE A 210 -13.75 -17.00 5.49
N VAL A 211 -14.91 -17.06 6.11
CA VAL A 211 -15.96 -18.03 5.85
C VAL A 211 -17.10 -17.24 5.23
N GLU A 212 -17.39 -17.51 3.97
CA GLU A 212 -18.44 -16.83 3.21
C GLU A 212 -19.03 -17.81 2.20
N GLU A 213 -20.35 -18.03 2.27
CA GLU A 213 -21.04 -18.91 1.33
C GLU A 213 -21.37 -18.16 0.04
N GLY A 214 -20.43 -18.13 -0.91
CA GLY A 214 -20.67 -17.49 -2.20
C GLY A 214 -19.43 -16.83 -2.80
N ASP A 215 -19.64 -15.65 -3.39
CA ASP A 215 -18.57 -14.84 -3.94
C ASP A 215 -18.02 -13.91 -2.85
N TYR A 216 -16.69 -13.89 -2.73
CA TYR A 216 -15.93 -13.07 -1.78
C TYR A 216 -15.15 -11.95 -2.49
N ALA A 217 -15.44 -11.70 -3.78
CA ALA A 217 -14.75 -10.71 -4.59
C ALA A 217 -14.74 -9.32 -3.94
N ASP A 218 -15.85 -8.90 -3.32
CA ASP A 218 -15.95 -7.58 -2.67
C ASP A 218 -15.07 -7.48 -1.43
N LEU A 219 -15.05 -8.54 -0.59
CA LEU A 219 -14.16 -8.62 0.57
C LEU A 219 -12.69 -8.63 0.14
N ARG A 220 -12.37 -9.43 -0.88
CA ARG A 220 -11.02 -9.47 -1.46
C ARG A 220 -10.60 -8.09 -1.97
N LEU A 221 -11.47 -7.42 -2.75
CA LEU A 221 -11.18 -6.10 -3.31
C LEU A 221 -10.95 -5.05 -2.21
N LEU A 222 -11.78 -5.07 -1.17
CA LEU A 222 -11.69 -4.15 -0.05
C LEU A 222 -10.39 -4.34 0.75
N LEU A 223 -10.00 -5.60 1.00
CA LEU A 223 -8.73 -5.92 1.66
C LEU A 223 -7.52 -5.61 0.77
N GLU A 224 -7.63 -5.83 -0.54
CA GLU A 224 -6.62 -5.37 -1.51
C GLU A 224 -6.46 -3.85 -1.46
N TYR A 225 -7.55 -3.07 -1.47
CA TYR A 225 -7.50 -1.61 -1.35
C TYR A 225 -6.86 -1.14 -0.04
N ALA A 226 -7.18 -1.79 1.09
CA ALA A 226 -6.57 -1.45 2.36
C ALA A 226 -5.04 -1.70 2.34
N ASN A 227 -4.59 -2.76 1.65
CA ASN A 227 -3.16 -3.02 1.42
C ASN A 227 -2.53 -2.01 0.45
N VAL A 228 -3.23 -1.59 -0.61
CA VAL A 228 -2.76 -0.52 -1.51
C VAL A 228 -2.50 0.76 -0.71
N GLN A 229 -3.41 1.16 0.16
CA GLN A 229 -3.21 2.35 0.99
C GLN A 229 -2.03 2.21 1.97
N LEU A 230 -1.81 1.02 2.51
CA LEU A 230 -0.65 0.75 3.35
C LEU A 230 0.66 0.87 2.54
N LEU A 231 0.71 0.22 1.37
CA LEU A 231 1.84 0.23 0.46
C LEU A 231 2.24 1.66 0.10
N GLU A 232 1.28 2.44 -0.38
CA GLU A 232 1.47 3.82 -0.79
C GLU A 232 1.91 4.69 0.39
N ALA A 233 1.23 4.61 1.55
CA ALA A 233 1.60 5.39 2.73
C ALA A 233 3.04 5.11 3.18
N ARG A 234 3.49 3.85 3.10
CA ARG A 234 4.87 3.48 3.41
C ARG A 234 5.86 3.95 2.34
N TYR A 235 5.49 3.85 1.06
CA TYR A 235 6.31 4.34 -0.05
C TYR A 235 6.55 5.85 0.08
N TYR A 236 5.50 6.64 0.28
CA TYR A 236 5.63 8.09 0.39
C TYR A 236 6.36 8.53 1.66
N ASP A 237 6.22 7.82 2.78
CA ASP A 237 7.04 8.10 3.97
C ASP A 237 8.54 7.95 3.66
N ASP A 238 8.92 6.87 2.96
CA ASP A 238 10.31 6.62 2.57
C ASP A 238 10.81 7.61 1.51
N LEU A 239 9.99 7.92 0.50
CA LEU A 239 10.30 8.93 -0.51
C LEU A 239 10.51 10.31 0.13
N LEU A 240 9.62 10.71 1.03
CA LEU A 240 9.71 11.96 1.78
C LEU A 240 11.01 11.98 2.58
N ASN A 241 11.32 10.92 3.35
CA ASN A 241 12.56 10.85 4.14
C ASN A 241 13.80 11.06 3.25
N ARG A 242 13.91 10.36 2.13
CA ARG A 242 15.06 10.47 1.21
C ARG A 242 15.18 11.86 0.58
N ARG A 243 14.07 12.43 0.11
CA ARG A 243 14.06 13.77 -0.50
C ARG A 243 14.41 14.84 0.54
N LEU A 244 13.96 14.69 1.78
CA LEU A 244 14.29 15.59 2.88
C LEU A 244 15.76 15.51 3.29
N GLU A 245 16.32 14.31 3.47
CA GLU A 245 17.74 14.12 3.77
C GLU A 245 18.61 14.81 2.71
N LYS A 246 18.25 14.69 1.43
CA LYS A 246 18.95 15.36 0.33
C LYS A 246 18.86 16.89 0.43
N LEU A 247 17.65 17.43 0.67
CA LEU A 247 17.46 18.88 0.81
C LEU A 247 18.28 19.46 1.98
N PHE A 248 18.34 18.78 3.12
CA PHE A 248 19.12 19.23 4.26
C PHE A 248 20.62 19.05 4.08
N LYS A 249 21.07 17.98 3.41
CA LYS A 249 22.47 17.82 3.05
C LYS A 249 22.95 18.96 2.14
N ASP A 250 22.15 19.32 1.13
CA ASP A 250 22.44 20.45 0.25
C ASP A 250 22.52 21.79 1.01
N LEU A 251 21.74 21.94 2.09
CA LEU A 251 21.82 23.09 2.99
C LEU A 251 23.14 23.10 3.79
N GLY A 252 23.51 21.98 4.42
CA GLY A 252 24.67 21.86 5.31
C GLY A 252 26.03 21.89 4.59
N GLU A 253 26.13 21.37 3.36
CA GLU A 253 27.36 21.39 2.57
C GLU A 253 27.65 22.76 1.94
N THR A 254 26.68 23.67 1.96
CA THR A 254 26.88 25.01 1.41
C THR A 254 27.68 25.87 2.39
N ARG A 255 28.83 26.40 1.97
CA ARG A 255 29.51 27.49 2.71
C ARG A 255 28.67 28.77 2.61
N TRP A 256 27.97 29.13 3.69
CA TRP A 256 27.10 30.31 3.74
C TRP A 256 27.92 31.59 3.92
N GLY A 257 28.56 32.04 2.83
CA GLY A 257 29.21 33.35 2.76
C GLY A 257 28.27 34.46 2.27
N LEU A 258 28.77 35.70 2.19
CA LEU A 258 28.01 36.87 1.71
C LEU A 258 27.32 36.64 0.34
N THR A 259 27.93 35.86 -0.56
CA THR A 259 27.36 35.55 -1.88
C THR A 259 26.15 34.63 -1.83
N SER A 260 26.03 33.74 -0.83
CA SER A 260 24.89 32.83 -0.73
C SER A 260 23.60 33.58 -0.37
N VAL A 261 23.73 34.62 0.46
CA VAL A 261 22.63 35.48 0.91
C VAL A 261 21.97 36.21 -0.26
N PHE A 262 22.73 36.61 -1.29
CA PHE A 262 22.21 37.28 -2.49
C PHE A 262 21.90 36.34 -3.67
N SER A 263 22.39 35.09 -3.67
CA SER A 263 22.28 34.15 -4.80
C SER A 263 20.88 33.57 -5.08
N GLY A 264 19.87 33.91 -4.27
CA GLY A 264 18.52 33.34 -4.39
C GLY A 264 18.43 31.83 -4.09
N LYS A 265 19.54 31.17 -3.73
CA LYS A 265 19.63 29.72 -3.47
C LYS A 265 18.66 29.26 -2.38
N MET A 266 18.55 30.01 -1.27
CA MET A 266 17.58 29.71 -0.22
C MET A 266 16.13 29.72 -0.74
N SER A 267 15.77 30.71 -1.57
CA SER A 267 14.42 30.75 -2.18
C SER A 267 14.14 29.55 -3.09
N ARG A 268 15.19 28.93 -3.65
CA ARG A 268 15.05 27.73 -4.48
C ARG A 268 14.80 26.51 -3.59
N ILE A 269 15.58 26.36 -2.52
CA ILE A 269 15.42 25.27 -1.55
C ILE A 269 14.05 25.34 -0.88
N ALA A 270 13.63 26.53 -0.43
CA ALA A 270 12.29 26.74 0.12
C ALA A 270 11.18 26.40 -0.88
N ARG A 271 11.32 26.80 -2.15
CA ARG A 271 10.37 26.42 -3.21
C ARG A 271 10.29 24.92 -3.43
N THR A 272 11.44 24.23 -3.49
CA THR A 272 11.48 22.78 -3.65
C THR A 272 10.89 22.05 -2.44
N ALA A 273 11.13 22.55 -1.22
CA ALA A 273 10.54 22.00 -0.01
C ALA A 273 9.01 22.20 0.00
N MET A 274 8.52 23.39 -0.34
CA MET A 274 7.08 23.66 -0.45
C MET A 274 6.41 22.82 -1.54
N GLN A 275 7.06 22.62 -2.68
CA GLN A 275 6.58 21.74 -3.73
C GLN A 275 6.44 20.29 -3.21
N LEU A 276 7.46 19.77 -2.54
CA LEU A 276 7.43 18.43 -1.95
C LEU A 276 6.31 18.28 -0.90
N ILE A 277 6.11 19.30 -0.05
CA ILE A 277 5.03 19.32 0.93
C ILE A 277 3.68 19.25 0.23
N LEU A 278 3.44 20.09 -0.78
CA LEU A 278 2.19 20.12 -1.52
C LEU A 278 1.92 18.80 -2.26
N GLU A 279 2.94 18.23 -2.91
CA GLU A 279 2.86 16.92 -3.58
C GLU A 279 2.44 15.82 -2.59
N THR A 280 3.05 15.81 -1.40
CA THR A 280 2.76 14.81 -0.37
C THR A 280 1.34 14.99 0.21
N GLU A 281 0.88 16.22 0.41
CA GLU A 281 -0.47 16.50 0.90
C GLU A 281 -1.54 16.07 -0.13
N LEU A 282 -1.36 16.43 -1.40
CA LEU A 282 -2.28 16.01 -2.47
C LEU A 282 -2.37 14.48 -2.57
N MET A 283 -1.24 13.79 -2.41
CA MET A 283 -1.22 12.33 -2.38
C MET A 283 -1.95 11.76 -1.17
N THR A 284 -1.75 12.35 0.01
CA THR A 284 -2.43 11.95 1.24
C THR A 284 -3.95 12.08 1.11
N ASP A 285 -4.40 13.18 0.51
CA ASP A 285 -5.80 13.43 0.24
C ASP A 285 -6.36 12.41 -0.77
N HIS A 286 -5.62 12.08 -1.82
CA HIS A 286 -6.02 11.06 -2.79
C HIS A 286 -6.13 9.68 -2.13
N LEU A 287 -5.16 9.29 -1.29
CA LEU A 287 -5.18 8.03 -0.54
C LEU A 287 -6.40 7.93 0.38
N THR A 288 -6.70 8.98 1.14
CA THR A 288 -7.77 8.97 2.15
C THR A 288 -9.17 9.12 1.56
N SER A 289 -9.30 9.64 0.34
CA SER A 289 -10.59 9.90 -0.31
C SER A 289 -11.06 8.82 -1.29
N ALA A 290 -10.22 7.83 -1.60
CA ALA A 290 -10.49 6.86 -2.68
C ALA A 290 -11.61 5.85 -2.40
N VAL A 291 -11.90 5.54 -1.13
CA VAL A 291 -12.94 4.58 -0.75
C VAL A 291 -14.06 5.32 -0.01
N ARG A 292 -15.28 5.28 -0.56
CA ARG A 292 -16.49 5.79 0.09
C ARG A 292 -17.43 4.62 0.36
N VAL A 293 -17.31 4.00 1.53
CA VAL A 293 -18.23 2.92 1.90
C VAL A 293 -19.58 3.53 2.24
N THR A 294 -20.54 3.40 1.33
CA THR A 294 -21.73 4.26 1.32
C THR A 294 -23.01 3.58 1.81
N GLU A 295 -23.12 2.24 1.74
CA GLU A 295 -24.44 1.61 2.00
C GLU A 295 -24.44 0.41 2.94
N ASP A 296 -23.32 -0.30 3.10
CA ASP A 296 -23.26 -1.49 3.97
C ASP A 296 -22.33 -1.30 5.18
N VAL A 297 -22.94 -1.39 6.38
CA VAL A 297 -22.27 -1.32 7.68
C VAL A 297 -21.21 -2.42 7.84
N TYR A 298 -21.43 -3.60 7.25
CA TYR A 298 -20.53 -4.74 7.31
C TYR A 298 -19.18 -4.45 6.65
N TYR A 299 -19.20 -4.12 5.36
CA TYR A 299 -17.98 -3.79 4.61
C TYR A 299 -17.29 -2.56 5.20
N ALA A 300 -18.05 -1.55 5.64
CA ALA A 300 -17.48 -0.36 6.26
C ALA A 300 -16.71 -0.71 7.54
N GLN A 301 -17.27 -1.61 8.36
CA GLN A 301 -16.62 -2.07 9.57
C GLN A 301 -15.35 -2.86 9.26
N ILE A 302 -15.39 -3.81 8.32
CA ILE A 302 -14.22 -4.60 7.92
C ILE A 302 -13.11 -3.71 7.40
N TYR A 303 -13.43 -2.77 6.51
CA TYR A 303 -12.45 -1.86 5.93
C TYR A 303 -11.77 -0.99 6.99
N ASN A 304 -12.56 -0.36 7.86
CA ASN A 304 -12.01 0.45 8.94
C ASN A 304 -11.15 -0.36 9.91
N ARG A 305 -11.51 -1.63 10.16
CA ARG A 305 -10.72 -2.54 11.00
C ARG A 305 -9.42 -2.95 10.31
N ALA A 306 -9.45 -3.26 9.02
CA ALA A 306 -8.24 -3.53 8.24
C ALA A 306 -7.27 -2.34 8.30
N LEU A 307 -7.75 -1.11 8.04
CA LEU A 307 -6.92 0.10 8.13
C LEU A 307 -6.34 0.36 9.53
N GLN A 308 -7.09 0.06 10.58
CA GLN A 308 -6.59 0.14 11.97
C GLN A 308 -5.49 -0.90 12.21
N LEU A 309 -5.71 -2.13 11.78
CA LEU A 309 -4.81 -3.25 12.00
C LEU A 309 -3.49 -3.08 11.23
N PHE A 310 -3.56 -2.60 9.99
CA PHE A 310 -2.42 -2.24 9.16
C PHE A 310 -1.67 -1.00 9.68
N ARG A 311 -2.25 -0.29 10.65
CA ARG A 311 -1.73 0.96 11.22
C ARG A 311 -1.51 2.04 10.15
N THR A 312 -2.28 2.02 9.07
CA THR A 312 -2.19 3.00 7.97
C THR A 312 -2.30 4.43 8.51
N LYS A 313 -3.23 4.66 9.45
CA LYS A 313 -3.36 5.97 10.11
C LYS A 313 -2.10 6.43 10.85
N ALA A 314 -1.35 5.52 11.46
CA ALA A 314 -0.11 5.88 12.16
C ALA A 314 1.02 6.24 11.17
N TRP A 315 1.00 5.70 9.95
CA TRP A 315 1.88 6.16 8.87
C TRP A 315 1.51 7.57 8.42
N LEU A 316 0.23 7.81 8.15
CA LEU A 316 -0.26 9.13 7.70
C LEU A 316 -0.02 10.23 8.75
N LEU A 317 -0.26 9.94 10.05
CA LEU A 317 0.01 10.89 11.13
C LEU A 317 1.49 11.25 11.25
N ARG A 318 2.39 10.25 11.14
CA ARG A 318 3.84 10.51 11.16
C ARG A 318 4.28 11.35 9.98
N MET A 319 3.69 11.15 8.81
CA MET A 319 3.95 11.97 7.64
C MET A 319 3.49 13.42 7.87
N ASP A 320 2.30 13.63 8.43
CA ASP A 320 1.79 14.97 8.74
C ASP A 320 2.67 15.72 9.78
N GLU A 321 3.12 15.02 10.82
CA GLU A 321 4.08 15.55 11.80
C GLU A 321 5.40 15.97 11.12
N LYS A 322 5.92 15.15 10.19
CA LYS A 322 7.11 15.48 9.42
C LYS A 322 6.88 16.71 8.55
N LEU A 323 5.80 16.76 7.79
CA LEU A 323 5.45 17.90 6.94
C LEU A 323 5.32 19.20 7.74
N ARG A 324 4.77 19.13 8.95
CA ARG A 324 4.69 20.26 9.88
C ARG A 324 6.08 20.73 10.34
N ALA A 325 6.91 19.83 10.87
CA ALA A 325 8.27 20.16 11.27
C ALA A 325 9.10 20.74 10.11
N MET A 326 8.83 20.29 8.89
CA MET A 326 9.45 20.82 7.68
C MET A 326 9.03 22.25 7.36
N ARG A 327 7.73 22.56 7.42
CA ARG A 327 7.24 23.93 7.25
C ARG A 327 7.91 24.87 8.25
N GLU A 328 7.95 24.48 9.52
CA GLU A 328 8.58 25.26 10.59
C GLU A 328 10.07 25.49 10.31
N THR A 329 10.80 24.45 9.88
CA THR A 329 12.23 24.58 9.58
C THR A 329 12.50 25.50 8.38
N VAL A 330 11.70 25.39 7.31
CA VAL A 330 11.83 26.27 6.14
C VAL A 330 11.50 27.72 6.49
N GLU A 331 10.48 27.94 7.33
CA GLU A 331 10.11 29.27 7.80
C GLU A 331 11.22 29.91 8.64
N LEU A 332 11.77 29.17 9.62
CA LEU A 332 12.88 29.64 10.45
C LEU A 332 14.12 29.99 9.62
N LEU A 333 14.48 29.14 8.67
CA LEU A 333 15.59 29.40 7.76
C LEU A 333 15.33 30.64 6.89
N ASN A 334 14.12 30.80 6.37
CA ASN A 334 13.77 31.97 5.57
C ASN A 334 13.80 33.28 6.40
N GLN A 335 13.39 33.22 7.66
CA GLN A 335 13.50 34.35 8.60
C GLN A 335 14.97 34.71 8.87
N GLU A 336 15.84 33.74 9.14
CA GLU A 336 17.27 33.98 9.38
C GLU A 336 17.93 34.66 8.16
N PHE A 337 17.66 34.17 6.94
CA PHE A 337 18.22 34.76 5.72
C PHE A 337 17.69 36.16 5.43
N THR A 338 16.42 36.43 5.76
CA THR A 338 15.84 37.78 5.62
C THR A 338 16.50 38.74 6.61
N SER A 339 16.73 38.32 7.86
CA SER A 339 17.46 39.10 8.86
C SER A 339 18.89 39.38 8.41
N ARG A 340 19.64 38.36 7.95
CA ARG A 340 21.01 38.54 7.43
C ARG A 340 21.07 39.47 6.22
N ARG A 341 20.07 39.43 5.32
CA ARG A 341 19.97 40.39 4.21
C ARG A 341 19.81 41.82 4.71
N ALA A 342 18.94 42.02 5.70
CA ALA A 342 18.73 43.33 6.31
C ALA A 342 20.00 43.85 6.99
N GLU A 343 20.67 43.02 7.79
CA GLU A 343 21.96 43.36 8.43
C GLU A 343 23.03 43.70 7.39
N ILE A 344 23.19 42.91 6.33
CA ILE A 344 24.19 43.21 5.29
C ILE A 344 23.84 44.51 4.56
N LEU A 345 22.56 44.75 4.27
CA LEU A 345 22.11 46.00 3.66
C LEU A 345 22.37 47.19 4.59
N GLU A 346 22.19 47.01 5.89
CA GLU A 346 22.57 48.00 6.92
C GLU A 346 24.07 48.25 6.90
N TRP A 347 24.91 47.22 6.93
CA TRP A 347 26.37 47.35 6.83
C TRP A 347 26.81 48.02 5.52
N ILE A 348 26.17 47.71 4.40
CA ILE A 348 26.43 48.35 3.10
C ILE A 348 26.09 49.85 3.16
N ILE A 349 24.95 50.21 3.76
CA ILE A 349 24.55 51.62 3.95
C ILE A 349 25.56 52.34 4.85
N ILE A 350 25.93 51.74 6.00
CA ILE A 350 26.92 52.29 6.93
C ILE A 350 28.26 52.51 6.22
N LEU A 351 28.72 51.54 5.42
CA LEU A 351 29.96 51.65 4.66
C LEU A 351 29.89 52.73 3.58
N LEU A 352 28.77 52.83 2.85
CA LEU A 352 28.52 53.88 1.85
C LEU A 352 28.61 55.27 2.47
N ILE A 353 27.94 55.47 3.61
CA ILE A 353 27.97 56.73 4.36
C ILE A 353 29.40 57.03 4.84
N ALA A 354 30.11 56.04 5.39
CA ALA A 354 31.48 56.23 5.86
C ALA A 354 32.43 56.67 4.73
N VAL A 355 32.31 56.06 3.54
CA VAL A 355 33.11 56.42 2.35
C VAL A 355 32.78 57.84 1.88
N GLU A 356 31.50 58.21 1.86
CA GLU A 356 31.07 59.56 1.47
C GLU A 356 31.60 60.63 2.43
N VAL A 357 31.49 60.38 3.74
CA VAL A 357 32.04 61.27 4.78
C VAL A 357 33.55 61.44 4.61
N VAL A 358 34.32 60.37 4.41
CA VAL A 358 35.77 60.47 4.20
C VAL A 358 36.11 61.32 2.98
N LYS A 359 35.36 61.21 1.88
CA LYS A 359 35.56 62.07 0.69
C LYS A 359 35.20 63.54 0.92
N ILE A 360 34.31 63.84 1.86
CA ILE A 360 33.96 65.23 2.20
C ILE A 360 35.08 65.88 3.03
N PHE A 361 35.80 65.09 3.83
CA PHE A 361 36.86 65.57 4.73
C PHE A 361 38.28 65.52 4.14
N LEU A 362 38.45 64.99 2.92
CA LEU A 362 39.73 64.81 2.23
C LEU A 362 39.69 65.56 0.90
#